data_AF-J8Q3Z8-F1
#
_entry.id   AF-J8Q3Z8-F1
#
_cell.length_a   1.000
_cell.length_b   1.000
_cell.length_c   1.000
_cell.angle_alpha   90.00
_cell.angle_beta   90.00
_cell.angle_gamma   90.00
#
_symmetry.space_group_name_H-M   'P 1'
#
loop_
_entity.id
_entity.type
_entity.pdbx_description
1 polymer ?
#
loop_
_entity_poly.entity_id
_entity_poly.type
_entity_poly.pdbx_seq_one_letter_code
_entity_poly.pdbx_strand_id
1 'polypeptide(L)' 'MLSKEALIKILGQNNGGKDMKIDEKVIPMIQKYLDIFVEEAALRSLQSHKDASEGHDDNGPIELSHLDLERIVGLLLMDM' A
#
# COMPACT_ATOMS: atom_id res chain seq x y z
N MET A 1 10.22 7.28 3.79
CA MET A 1 9.80 6.49 4.96
C MET A 1 8.88 7.32 5.84
N LEU A 2 7.74 6.76 6.21
CA LEU A 2 6.78 7.39 7.14
C LEU A 2 7.46 7.71 8.47
N SER A 3 7.16 8.86 9.10
CA SER A 3 7.74 9.19 10.42
C SER A 3 7.26 8.21 11.49
N LYS A 4 8.10 7.99 12.51
CA LYS A 4 7.79 7.12 13.64
C LYS A 4 6.52 7.57 14.37
N GLU A 5 6.38 8.87 14.59
CA GLU A 5 5.25 9.46 15.30
C GLU A 5 3.94 9.24 14.53
N ALA A 6 3.99 9.35 13.19
CA ALA A 6 2.83 9.09 12.34
C ALA A 6 2.46 7.60 12.36
N LEU A 7 3.46 6.71 12.28
CA LEU A 7 3.23 5.26 12.33
C LEU A 7 2.53 4.84 13.63
N ILE A 8 3.02 5.31 14.78
CA ILE A 8 2.44 4.97 16.09
C ILE A 8 1.00 5.48 16.18
N LYS A 9 0.71 6.69 15.68
CA LYS A 9 -0.66 7.22 15.66
C LYS A 9 -1.60 6.41 14.77
N ILE A 10 -1.16 6.03 13.56
CA ILE A 10 -1.96 5.22 12.63
C ILE A 10 -2.26 3.86 13.25
N LEU A 11 -1.26 3.17 13.79
CA LEU A 11 -1.46 1.86 14.40
C LEU A 11 -2.30 1.92 15.69
N GLY A 12 -2.19 3.02 16.45
CA GLY A 12 -2.95 3.23 17.68
C GLY A 12 -4.42 3.64 17.47
N GLN A 13 -4.84 3.96 16.24
CA GLN A 13 -6.16 4.52 15.95
C GLN A 13 -7.33 3.64 16.43
N ASN A 14 -7.15 2.32 16.38
CA ASN A 14 -8.18 1.33 16.75
C ASN A 14 -8.01 0.80 18.18
N ASN A 15 -7.04 1.33 18.96
CA ASN A 15 -6.64 0.75 20.23
C ASN A 15 -7.43 1.30 21.46
N GLY A 16 -8.58 1.94 21.22
CA GLY A 16 -9.53 2.34 22.27
C GLY A 16 -8.97 3.28 23.34
N GLY A 17 -8.00 4.13 23.00
CA GLY A 17 -7.39 5.10 23.93
C GLY A 17 -6.28 4.52 24.82
N LYS A 18 -5.83 3.27 24.60
CA LYS A 18 -4.62 2.75 25.23
C LYS A 18 -3.39 3.05 24.37
N ASP A 19 -2.40 3.70 24.97
CA ASP A 19 -1.11 3.96 24.32
C ASP A 19 -0.43 2.65 23.93
N MET A 20 -0.39 2.38 22.62
CA MET A 20 0.39 1.27 22.08
C MET A 20 1.88 1.62 22.18
N LYS A 21 2.67 0.74 22.81
CA LYS A 21 4.12 0.86 22.85
C LYS A 21 4.74 -0.11 21.85
N ILE A 22 5.55 0.41 20.93
CA ILE A 22 6.32 -0.36 19.96
C ILE A 22 7.80 -0.25 20.33
N ASP A 23 8.52 -1.38 20.32
CA ASP A 23 9.97 -1.37 20.49
C ASP A 23 10.64 -0.61 19.34
N GLU A 24 11.63 0.23 19.65
CA GLU A 24 12.40 1.03 18.68
C GLU A 24 12.95 0.19 17.52
N LYS A 25 13.34 -1.06 17.79
CA LYS A 25 13.91 -1.97 16.78
C LYS A 25 12.87 -2.47 15.78
N VAL A 26 11.59 -2.48 16.17
CA VAL A 26 10.48 -2.96 15.34
C VAL A 26 9.99 -1.86 14.39
N ILE A 27 10.20 -0.59 14.75
CA ILE A 27 9.73 0.57 13.97
C ILE A 27 10.28 0.55 12.53
N PRO A 28 11.59 0.36 12.29
CA PRO A 28 12.13 0.21 10.93
C PRO A 28 11.53 -0.96 10.16
N MET A 29 11.19 -2.07 10.84
CA MET A 29 10.62 -3.25 10.19
C MET A 29 9.20 -2.97 9.69
N ILE A 30 8.37 -2.30 10.49
CA ILE A 30 7.02 -1.91 10.09
C ILE A 30 7.08 -0.83 9.00
N GLN A 31 8.00 0.13 9.09
CA GLN A 31 8.20 1.10 8.01
C GLN A 31 8.54 0.41 6.70
N LYS A 32 9.41 -0.62 6.73
CA LYS A 32 9.74 -1.40 5.53
C LYS A 32 8.55 -2.22 5.03
N TYR A 33 7.75 -2.79 5.91
CA TYR A 33 6.51 -3.49 5.54
C TYR A 33 5.53 -2.54 4.83
N LEU A 34 5.35 -1.32 5.36
CA LEU A 34 4.50 -0.31 4.72
C LEU A 34 5.02 0.11 3.34
N ASP A 35 6.33 0.30 3.20
CA ASP A 35 6.94 0.61 1.91
C ASP A 35 6.67 -0.51 0.89
N ILE A 36 6.84 -1.79 1.29
CA ILE A 36 6.53 -2.96 0.44
C ILE A 36 5.04 -3.02 0.10
N PHE A 37 4.15 -2.81 1.08
CA PHE A 37 2.70 -2.84 0.87
C PHE A 37 2.26 -1.82 -0.19
N VAL A 38 2.78 -0.58 -0.11
CA VAL A 38 2.45 0.49 -1.07
C VAL A 38 3.08 0.20 -2.44
N GLU A 39 4.30 -0.30 -2.49
CA GLU A 39 4.99 -0.69 -3.73
C GLU A 39 4.24 -1.81 -4.46
N GLU A 40 3.84 -2.87 -3.75
CA GLU A 40 3.03 -3.97 -4.29
C GLU A 40 1.67 -3.48 -4.79
N ALA A 41 0.99 -2.62 -4.03
CA ALA A 41 -0.29 -2.05 -4.45
C ALA A 41 -0.14 -1.27 -5.77
N ALA A 42 0.91 -0.46 -5.91
CA ALA A 42 1.17 0.33 -7.11
C ALA A 42 1.56 -0.56 -8.30
N LEU A 43 2.48 -1.51 -8.12
CA LEU A 43 2.95 -2.39 -9.20
C LEU A 43 1.84 -3.30 -9.71
N ARG A 44 1.03 -3.87 -8.82
CA ARG A 44 -0.11 -4.72 -9.20
C ARG A 44 -1.21 -3.91 -9.86
N SER A 45 -1.49 -2.69 -9.39
CA SER A 45 -2.45 -1.80 -10.06
C SER A 45 -1.97 -1.43 -11.47
N LEU A 46 -0.68 -1.12 -11.63
CA LEU A 46 -0.06 -0.85 -12.92
C LEU A 46 -0.14 -2.05 -13.87
N GLN A 47 0.11 -3.26 -13.35
CA GLN A 47 0.01 -4.47 -14.15
C GLN A 47 -1.45 -4.74 -14.55
N SER A 48 -2.39 -4.64 -13.62
CA SER A 48 -3.81 -4.80 -13.89
C SER A 48 -4.34 -3.79 -14.91
N HIS A 49 -3.82 -2.55 -14.89
CA HIS A 49 -4.14 -1.54 -15.89
C HIS A 49 -3.63 -1.95 -17.27
N LYS A 50 -2.39 -2.43 -17.38
CA LYS A 50 -1.81 -2.89 -18.65
C LYS A 50 -2.58 -4.09 -19.23
N ASP A 51 -2.92 -5.06 -18.39
CA ASP A 51 -3.66 -6.26 -18.81
C ASP A 51 -5.08 -5.92 -19.27
N ALA A 52 -5.72 -4.93 -18.64
CA ALA A 52 -7.05 -4.46 -19.03
C ALA A 52 -7.05 -3.57 -20.28
N SER A 53 -5.94 -2.89 -20.55
CA SER A 53 -5.75 -1.96 -21.67
C SER A 53 -5.13 -2.61 -22.91
N GLU A 54 -4.96 -3.94 -22.94
CA GLU A 54 -4.53 -4.70 -24.12
C GLU A 54 -5.52 -4.50 -25.29
N GLY A 55 -5.32 -3.44 -26.06
CA GLY A 55 -6.16 -3.03 -27.18
C GLY A 55 -5.95 -1.59 -27.65
N HIS A 56 -5.43 -0.69 -26.82
CA HIS A 56 -5.13 0.68 -27.22
C HIS A 56 -3.67 1.04 -26.94
N ASP A 57 -2.92 1.16 -28.03
CA ASP A 57 -1.55 1.64 -28.12
C ASP A 57 -1.54 3.15 -27.77
N ASP A 58 -1.70 3.47 -26.49
CA ASP A 58 -1.76 4.85 -26.02
C ASP A 58 -0.35 5.29 -25.58
N ASN A 59 0.33 6.04 -26.46
CA ASN A 59 1.63 6.69 -26.21
C ASN A 59 1.56 7.81 -25.13
N GLY A 60 0.51 7.81 -24.31
CA GLY A 60 0.29 8.75 -23.23
C GLY A 60 0.94 8.31 -21.91
N PRO A 61 1.03 9.22 -20.92
CA PRO A 61 1.42 8.84 -19.57
C PRO A 61 0.39 7.87 -18.99
N ILE A 62 0.87 6.76 -18.40
CA ILE A 62 0.00 5.80 -17.71
C ILE A 62 -0.61 6.48 -16.48
N GLU A 63 -1.93 6.62 -16.47
CA GLU A 63 -2.69 7.17 -15.35
C GLU A 63 -3.47 6.05 -14.66
N LEU A 64 -3.15 5.79 -13.39
CA LEU A 64 -3.85 4.79 -12.58
C LEU A 64 -5.12 5.37 -11.99
N SER A 65 -6.21 4.62 -12.09
CA SER A 65 -7.50 4.99 -11.51
C SER A 65 -7.81 4.13 -10.28
N HIS A 66 -8.85 4.51 -9.52
CA HIS A 66 -9.36 3.71 -8.40
C HIS A 66 -9.74 2.28 -8.83
N LEU A 67 -10.20 2.08 -10.07
CA LEU A 67 -10.58 0.77 -10.61
C LEU A 67 -9.39 -0.20 -10.66
N ASP A 68 -8.19 0.29 -10.92
CA ASP A 68 -6.99 -0.55 -11.01
C ASP A 68 -6.61 -1.11 -9.63
N LEU A 69 -6.80 -0.31 -8.57
CA LEU A 69 -6.61 -0.74 -7.20
C LEU A 69 -7.72 -1.71 -6.74
N GLU A 70 -8.98 -1.42 -7.06
CA GLU A 70 -10.13 -2.26 -6.70
C GLU A 70 -10.02 -3.67 -7.28
N ARG A 71 -9.46 -3.83 -8.49
CA ARG A 71 -9.23 -5.14 -9.10
C ARG A 71 -8.22 -5.99 -8.34
N ILE A 72 -7.19 -5.37 -7.76
CA ILE A 72 -6.07 -6.09 -7.14
C ILE A 72 -6.16 -6.19 -5.61
N VAL A 73 -6.97 -5.35 -4.96
CA VAL A 73 -6.98 -5.21 -3.50
C VAL A 73 -7.32 -6.52 -2.78
N GLY A 74 -8.21 -7.34 -3.34
CA GLY A 74 -8.57 -8.63 -2.74
C GLY A 74 -7.39 -9.59 -2.65
N LEU A 75 -6.58 -9.70 -3.71
CA LEU A 75 -5.39 -10.54 -3.72
C LEU A 75 -4.24 -9.91 -2.91
N LEU A 76 -4.07 -8.59 -3.00
CA LEU A 76 -3.07 -7.85 -2.22
C LEU A 76 -3.26 -8.06 -0.71
N LEU A 77 -4.50 -8.01 -0.22
CA LEU A 77 -4.81 -8.24 1.20
C LEU A 77 -4.72 -9.71 1.62
N MET A 78 -4.73 -10.66 0.67
CA MET A 78 -4.55 -12.08 0.96
C MET A 78 -3.07 -12.46 1.10
N ASP A 79 -2.19 -11.81 0.32
CA ASP A 79 -0.75 -12.07 0.32
C ASP A 79 -0.03 -11.45 1.54
N MET A 80 -0.60 -10.42 2.15
CA MET A 80 0.01 -9.57 3.16
C MET A 80 -0.52 -9.79 4.57
#